data_AF-A0A4Q4XVE6-F1
#
_entry.id   AF-A0A4Q4XVE6-F1
#
_cell.length_a   1.000
_cell.length_b   1.000
_cell.length_c   1.000
_cell.angle_alpha   90.00
_cell.angle_beta   90.00
_cell.angle_gamma   90.00
#
_symmetry.space_group_name_H-M   'P 1'
#
loop_
_entity.id
_entity.type
_entity.pdbx_description
1 polymer ?
#
loop_
_entity_poly.entity_id
_entity_poly.type
_entity_poly.pdbx_seq_one_letter_code
_entity_poly.pdbx_strand_id
1 'polypeptide(L)'
;MRFVSHGIERASQLALTHTVDPTAERVLKAGFNSAGLLGTRFTMEKDFYRSRLADKFGLCVIVPDEEGWETVHSIIYTELCNGIVSEASRQGYRKIIGDFVKAGAECLILGCTEVGL
;
A
#
# COMPACT_ATOMS: atom_id res chain seq x y z
N MET A 1 -1.59 11.30 -6.37
CA MET A 1 -2.22 11.43 -7.70
C MET A 1 -3.37 10.44 -7.96
N ARG A 2 -3.33 9.18 -7.49
CA ARG A 2 -4.40 8.19 -7.77
C ARG A 2 -5.77 8.51 -7.18
N PHE A 3 -5.81 9.24 -6.08
CA PHE A 3 -7.04 9.76 -5.50
C PHE A 3 -7.86 10.63 -6.49
N VAL A 4 -7.21 11.28 -7.46
CA VAL A 4 -7.85 12.11 -8.49
C VAL A 4 -7.87 11.45 -9.88
N SER A 5 -7.58 10.15 -9.97
CA SER A 5 -7.45 9.41 -11.23
C SER A 5 -8.68 9.55 -12.14
N HIS A 6 -9.89 9.42 -11.59
CA HIS A 6 -11.13 9.64 -12.34
C HIS A 6 -11.26 11.05 -12.92
N GLY A 7 -10.78 12.07 -12.23
CA GLY A 7 -10.77 13.44 -12.74
C GLY A 7 -9.84 13.59 -13.94
N ILE A 8 -8.65 12.98 -13.86
CA ILE A 8 -7.63 13.03 -14.91
C ILE A 8 -8.10 12.28 -16.16
N GLU A 9 -8.65 11.07 -16.01
CA GLU A 9 -9.14 10.27 -17.14
C GLU A 9 -10.28 10.98 -17.88
N ARG A 10 -11.25 11.56 -17.15
CA ARG A 10 -12.34 12.35 -17.76
C ARG A 10 -11.84 13.60 -18.48
N ALA A 11 -10.88 14.31 -17.90
CA ALA A 11 -10.36 15.56 -18.46
C ALA A 11 -9.46 15.31 -19.69
N SER A 12 -8.66 14.24 -19.66
CA SER A 12 -7.73 13.92 -20.74
C SER A 12 -8.36 13.12 -21.88
N GLN A 13 -9.48 12.42 -21.65
CA GLN A 13 -10.10 11.47 -22.57
C GLN A 13 -9.18 10.31 -22.99
N LEU A 14 -8.10 10.08 -22.23
CA LEU A 14 -7.16 8.98 -22.43
C LEU A 14 -7.36 7.91 -21.36
N ALA A 15 -7.25 6.65 -21.75
CA ALA A 15 -7.27 5.54 -20.81
C ALA A 15 -6.13 5.65 -19.81
N LEU A 16 -6.44 5.71 -18.51
CA LEU A 16 -5.44 5.88 -17.47
C LEU A 16 -5.03 4.53 -16.90
N THR A 17 -3.73 4.20 -17.00
CA THR A 17 -3.18 3.00 -16.35
C THR A 17 -3.09 3.22 -14.85
N HIS A 18 -4.01 2.62 -14.10
CA HIS A 18 -4.03 2.73 -12.64
C HIS A 18 -3.05 1.74 -12.01
N THR A 19 -2.16 2.19 -11.13
CA THR A 19 -1.09 1.33 -10.57
C THR A 19 -1.57 0.09 -9.84
N VAL A 20 -2.77 0.15 -9.27
CA VAL A 20 -3.34 -0.97 -8.50
C VAL A 20 -3.54 -2.17 -9.42
N ASP A 21 -3.84 -1.93 -10.69
CA ASP A 21 -4.20 -2.98 -11.64
C ASP A 21 -3.04 -3.95 -11.89
N PRO A 22 -1.85 -3.51 -12.32
CA PRO A 22 -0.73 -4.43 -12.51
C PRO A 22 -0.25 -5.05 -11.18
N THR A 23 -0.40 -4.35 -10.05
CA THR A 23 -0.08 -4.91 -8.74
C THR A 23 -1.02 -6.07 -8.40
N ALA A 24 -2.33 -5.86 -8.53
CA ALA A 24 -3.35 -6.88 -8.23
C ALA A 24 -3.22 -8.09 -9.15
N GLU A 25 -3.03 -7.86 -10.45
CA GLU A 25 -2.79 -8.92 -11.43
C GLU A 25 -1.56 -9.75 -11.07
N ARG A 26 -0.47 -9.11 -10.60
CA ARG A 26 0.74 -9.82 -10.19
C ARG A 26 0.54 -10.65 -8.91
N VAL A 27 -0.23 -10.15 -7.96
CA VAL A 27 -0.60 -10.84 -6.71
C VAL A 27 -1.43 -12.08 -7.04
N LEU A 28 -2.49 -11.94 -7.83
CA LEU A 28 -3.35 -13.05 -8.24
C LEU A 28 -2.58 -14.08 -9.07
N LYS A 29 -1.71 -13.64 -9.99
CA LYS A 29 -0.84 -14.53 -10.78
C LYS A 29 0.16 -15.29 -9.92
N ALA A 30 0.51 -14.79 -8.74
CA ALA A 30 1.33 -15.52 -7.77
C ALA A 30 0.53 -16.57 -6.98
N GLY A 31 -0.80 -16.61 -7.13
CA GLY A 31 -1.69 -17.52 -6.38
C GLY A 31 -2.13 -16.98 -5.03
N PHE A 32 -1.87 -15.70 -4.72
CA PHE A 32 -2.27 -15.08 -3.45
C PHE A 32 -3.63 -14.41 -3.58
N ASN A 33 -4.43 -14.51 -2.52
CA ASN A 33 -5.75 -13.90 -2.38
C ASN A 33 -5.78 -12.85 -1.25
N SER A 34 -4.77 -12.81 -0.39
CA SER A 34 -4.61 -11.86 0.72
C SER A 34 -3.29 -11.09 0.65
N ALA A 35 -3.35 -9.78 0.84
CA ALA A 35 -2.18 -8.90 0.81
C ALA A 35 -2.23 -7.86 1.93
N GLY A 36 -1.12 -7.71 2.66
CA GLY A 36 -0.89 -6.57 3.55
C GLY A 36 -0.51 -5.33 2.73
N LEU A 37 -1.08 -4.17 3.05
CA LEU A 37 -0.81 -2.90 2.36
C LEU A 37 -0.05 -1.94 3.27
N LEU A 38 1.18 -1.60 2.86
CA LEU A 38 2.00 -0.58 3.50
C LEU A 38 2.07 0.66 2.63
N GLY A 39 1.84 1.84 3.19
CA GLY A 39 1.97 3.09 2.46
C GLY A 39 1.71 4.27 3.38
N THR A 40 1.46 5.44 2.81
CA THR A 40 1.03 6.58 3.63
C THR A 40 -0.31 6.28 4.29
N ARG A 41 -0.59 6.93 5.44
CA ARG A 41 -1.90 6.91 6.09
C ARG A 41 -3.06 7.05 5.08
N PHE A 42 -2.96 7.98 4.13
CA PHE A 42 -4.00 8.15 3.10
C PHE A 42 -4.25 6.90 2.26
N THR A 43 -3.20 6.17 1.86
CA THR A 43 -3.32 4.94 1.07
C THR A 43 -3.91 3.78 1.89
N MET A 44 -3.63 3.75 3.19
CA MET A 44 -4.09 2.68 4.09
C MET A 44 -5.48 2.95 4.68
N GLU A 45 -5.82 4.22 4.95
CA GLU A 45 -7.06 4.64 5.62
C GLU A 45 -8.20 4.92 4.64
N LYS A 46 -7.91 5.52 3.46
CA LYS A 46 -8.95 5.84 2.48
C LYS A 46 -9.24 4.66 1.56
N ASP A 47 -10.46 4.61 1.06
CA ASP A 47 -10.93 3.43 0.32
C ASP A 47 -10.35 3.31 -1.08
N PHE A 48 -9.98 4.39 -1.76
CA PHE A 48 -9.64 4.38 -3.21
C PHE A 48 -8.63 3.30 -3.65
N TYR A 49 -7.67 2.93 -2.78
CA TYR A 49 -6.68 1.89 -3.08
C TYR A 49 -7.21 0.50 -2.69
N ARG A 50 -7.75 0.37 -1.47
CA ARG A 50 -8.25 -0.89 -0.90
C ARG A 50 -9.51 -1.37 -1.62
N SER A 51 -10.48 -0.50 -1.84
CA SER A 51 -11.73 -0.82 -2.54
C SER A 51 -11.44 -1.26 -3.97
N ARG A 52 -10.47 -0.64 -4.66
CA ARG A 52 -10.11 -1.11 -6.00
C ARG A 52 -9.49 -2.51 -5.98
N LEU A 53 -8.64 -2.84 -5.01
CA LEU A 53 -8.09 -4.19 -4.84
C LEU A 53 -9.20 -5.21 -4.51
N ALA A 54 -10.12 -4.85 -3.61
CA ALA A 54 -11.21 -5.72 -3.19
C ALA A 54 -12.30 -5.87 -4.27
N ASP A 55 -12.89 -4.76 -4.71
CA ASP A 55 -14.08 -4.75 -5.58
C ASP A 55 -13.78 -5.22 -7.00
N LYS A 56 -12.60 -4.85 -7.56
CA LYS A 56 -12.24 -5.21 -8.94
C LYS A 56 -11.52 -6.56 -9.04
N PHE A 57 -10.75 -6.94 -8.02
CA PHE A 57 -9.87 -8.11 -8.09
C PHE A 57 -10.18 -9.19 -7.04
N GLY A 58 -11.10 -8.94 -6.11
CA GLY A 58 -11.48 -9.90 -5.07
C GLY A 58 -10.41 -10.13 -4.00
N LEU A 59 -9.40 -9.25 -3.90
CA LEU A 59 -8.32 -9.41 -2.95
C LEU A 59 -8.75 -9.02 -1.52
N CYS A 60 -8.39 -9.84 -0.54
CA CYS A 60 -8.45 -9.46 0.86
C CYS A 60 -7.27 -8.52 1.18
N VAL A 61 -7.58 -7.29 1.58
CA VAL A 61 -6.56 -6.28 1.89
C VAL A 61 -6.47 -6.09 3.40
N ILE A 62 -5.31 -6.40 3.96
CA ILE A 62 -5.03 -6.20 5.38
C ILE A 62 -4.24 -4.89 5.51
N VAL A 63 -4.62 -4.07 6.47
CA VAL A 63 -3.91 -2.84 6.83
C VAL A 63 -3.51 -2.89 8.31
N PRO A 64 -2.48 -2.14 8.74
CA PRO A 64 -2.12 -2.07 10.15
C PRO A 64 -3.27 -1.48 10.99
N ASP A 65 -3.12 -1.46 12.31
CA ASP A 65 -3.94 -0.64 13.19
C ASP A 65 -3.52 0.84 13.14
N GLU A 66 -4.18 1.68 13.94
CA GLU A 66 -3.92 3.13 13.98
C GLU A 66 -2.46 3.45 14.36
N GLU A 67 -1.90 2.77 15.37
CA GLU A 67 -0.50 2.92 15.78
C GLU A 67 0.46 2.52 14.64
N GLY A 68 0.15 1.44 13.93
CA GLY A 68 0.90 1.01 12.76
C GLY A 68 0.84 2.02 11.61
N TRP A 69 -0.32 2.62 11.34
CA TRP A 69 -0.44 3.65 10.30
C TRP A 69 0.38 4.89 10.61
N GLU A 70 0.33 5.37 11.85
CA GLU A 70 1.10 6.54 12.29
C GLU A 70 2.60 6.28 12.20
N THR A 71 3.04 5.09 12.62
CA THR A 71 4.44 4.68 12.52
C THR A 71 4.93 4.71 11.07
N VAL A 72 4.21 4.02 10.16
CA VAL A 72 4.59 3.95 8.74
C VAL A 72 4.55 5.35 8.10
N HIS A 73 3.50 6.12 8.35
CA HIS A 73 3.35 7.46 7.80
C HIS A 73 4.47 8.40 8.28
N SER A 74 4.79 8.38 9.58
CA SER A 74 5.86 9.19 10.16
C SER A 74 7.20 8.83 9.52
N ILE A 75 7.55 7.55 9.43
CA ILE A 75 8.82 7.11 8.84
C ILE A 75 8.92 7.55 7.37
N ILE A 76 7.84 7.42 6.58
CA ILE A 76 7.84 7.85 5.18
C ILE A 76 8.18 9.34 5.08
N TYR A 77 7.47 10.20 5.81
CA TYR A 77 7.62 11.66 5.65
C TYR A 77 8.85 12.24 6.35
N THR A 78 9.21 11.72 7.53
CA THR A 78 10.29 12.30 8.34
C THR A 78 11.65 11.72 7.98
N GLU A 79 11.71 10.48 7.50
CA GLU A 79 12.96 9.79 7.17
C GLU A 79 13.11 9.52 5.67
N LEU A 80 12.27 8.64 5.11
CA LEU A 80 12.49 8.09 3.77
C LEU A 80 12.42 9.16 2.67
N CYS A 81 11.46 10.09 2.74
CA CYS A 81 11.39 11.24 1.82
C CYS A 81 12.59 12.19 1.93
N ASN A 82 13.31 12.17 3.04
CA ASN A 82 14.54 12.93 3.26
C ASN A 82 15.81 12.10 2.97
N GLY A 83 15.67 10.89 2.43
CA GLY A 83 16.78 9.98 2.14
C GLY A 83 17.42 9.35 3.38
N ILE A 84 16.76 9.41 4.53
CA ILE A 84 17.24 8.84 5.78
C ILE A 84 16.71 7.41 5.89
N VAL A 85 17.61 6.43 6.06
CA VAL A 85 17.26 5.03 6.32
C VAL A 85 17.87 4.63 7.66
N SER A 86 17.03 4.46 8.68
CA SER A 86 17.46 4.09 10.02
C SER A 86 17.12 2.64 10.37
N GLU A 87 17.97 2.02 11.19
CA GLU A 87 17.71 0.65 11.68
C GLU A 87 16.49 0.62 12.60
N ALA A 88 16.27 1.68 13.39
CA ALA A 88 15.07 1.81 14.23
C ALA A 88 13.78 1.76 13.40
N SER A 89 13.73 2.52 12.30
CA SER A 89 12.61 2.49 11.36
C SER A 89 12.44 1.13 10.70
N ARG A 90 13.53 0.48 10.30
CA ARG A 90 13.49 -0.88 9.74
C ARG A 90 12.90 -1.88 10.74
N GLN A 91 13.25 -1.78 12.02
CA GLN A 91 12.65 -2.62 13.06
C GLN A 91 11.16 -2.32 13.26
N GLY A 92 10.77 -1.04 13.19
CA GLY A 92 9.36 -0.64 13.17
C GLY A 92 8.58 -1.31 12.04
N TYR A 93 9.10 -1.28 10.80
CA TYR A 93 8.51 -2.00 9.67
C TYR A 93 8.46 -3.51 9.91
N ARG A 94 9.52 -4.13 10.44
CA ARG A 94 9.55 -5.58 10.72
C ARG A 94 8.48 -5.99 11.72
N LYS A 95 8.21 -5.19 12.76
CA LYS A 95 7.15 -5.45 13.73
C LYS A 95 5.79 -5.51 13.01
N ILE A 96 5.48 -4.47 12.21
CA ILE A 96 4.23 -4.38 11.45
C ILE A 96 4.09 -5.53 10.45
N ILE A 97 5.17 -5.89 9.77
CA ILE A 97 5.22 -7.06 8.88
C ILE A 97 4.90 -8.35 9.63
N GLY A 98 5.44 -8.51 10.84
CA GLY A 98 5.10 -9.65 11.70
C GLY A 98 3.61 -9.71 12.03
N ASP A 99 2.97 -8.56 12.25
CA ASP A 99 1.55 -8.49 12.55
C ASP A 99 0.68 -8.79 11.32
N PHE A 100 1.10 -8.39 10.11
CA PHE A 100 0.45 -8.84 8.87
C PHE A 100 0.51 -10.34 8.68
N VAL A 101 1.66 -10.97 8.96
CA VAL A 101 1.80 -12.43 8.83
C VAL A 101 0.86 -13.14 9.80
N LYS A 102 0.75 -12.67 11.05
CA LYS A 102 -0.20 -13.21 12.03
C LYS A 102 -1.66 -13.03 11.59
N ALA A 103 -1.97 -11.93 10.92
CA ALA A 103 -3.29 -11.64 10.36
C ALA A 103 -3.60 -12.42 9.08
N GLY A 104 -2.67 -13.23 8.55
CA GLY A 104 -2.89 -14.06 7.37
C GLY A 104 -2.63 -13.35 6.04
N ALA A 105 -1.78 -12.32 6.03
CA ALA A 105 -1.28 -11.76 4.77
C ALA A 105 -0.35 -12.76 4.08
N GLU A 106 -0.63 -13.09 2.82
CA GLU A 106 0.20 -14.01 2.02
C GLU A 106 1.32 -13.26 1.28
N CYS A 107 1.13 -11.96 1.07
CA CYS A 107 2.13 -11.08 0.47
C CYS A 107 2.00 -9.65 0.99
N LEU A 108 2.97 -8.78 0.64
CA LEU A 108 2.96 -7.36 0.99
C LEU A 108 3.00 -6.49 -0.26
N ILE A 109 2.11 -5.51 -0.30
CA ILE A 109 2.10 -4.42 -1.28
C ILE A 109 2.79 -3.21 -0.66
N LEU A 110 3.90 -2.81 -1.27
CA LEU A 110 4.59 -1.56 -0.95
C LEU A 110 3.93 -0.42 -1.75
N GLY A 111 2.91 0.18 -1.15
CA GLY A 111 2.05 1.20 -1.74
C GLY A 111 2.67 2.61 -1.83
N CYS A 112 3.88 2.80 -1.30
CA CYS A 112 4.69 4.00 -1.49
C CYS A 112 6.05 3.58 -2.06
N THR A 113 6.56 4.32 -3.05
CA THR A 113 7.81 4.00 -3.76
C THR A 113 9.04 4.01 -2.86
N GLU A 114 8.97 4.78 -1.78
CA GLU A 114 10.02 5.00 -0.79
C GLU A 114 10.16 3.84 0.19
N VAL A 115 9.11 3.02 0.38
CA VAL A 115 9.11 1.91 1.36
C VAL A 115 10.11 0.80 0.97
N GLY A 116 10.54 0.76 -0.30
CA GLY A 116 11.53 -0.20 -0.80
C GLY A 116 13.00 0.25 -0.69
N LEU A 117 13.27 1.43 -0.12
CA LEU A 117 14.63 1.97 0.08
C LEU A 117 15.31 1.34 1.30
#